data_AF-A0A9D4GDD5-F1
#
_entry.id   AF-A0A9D4GDD5-F1
#
_cell.length_a   1.000
_cell.length_b   1.000
_cell.length_c   1.000
_cell.angle_alpha   90.00
_cell.angle_beta   90.00
_cell.angle_gamma   90.00
#
_symmetry.space_group_name_H-M   'P 1'
#
loop_
_entity.id
_entity.type
_entity.pdbx_description
1 polymer ?
#
loop_
_entity_poly.entity_id
_entity_poly.type
_entity_poly.pdbx_seq_one_letter_code
_entity_poly.pdbx_strand_id
1 'polypeptide(L)'
;MGAETKAKKLTKLPSLFVWEIGRRTNNQAHAQGLGRHNQLEVERLLREYLNAISDFLGDKKFLFGDDACAANCAVFNKLCQVMWHVPSVVTAKA
;
A
#
# COMPACT_ATOMS: atom_id res chain seq x y z
N MET A 1 19.39 1.79 10.80
CA MET A 1 19.22 2.53 12.08
C MET A 1 18.63 3.95 11.92
N GLY A 2 17.94 4.27 10.81
CA GLY A 2 17.43 5.64 10.52
C GLY A 2 15.92 5.78 10.29
N ALA A 3 15.18 4.67 10.17
CA ALA A 3 13.72 4.70 9.97
C ALA A 3 12.97 4.93 11.31
N GLU A 4 13.41 4.28 12.38
CA GLU A 4 12.85 4.39 13.73
C GLU A 4 12.86 5.84 14.27
N THR A 5 13.94 6.57 13.99
CA THR A 5 14.13 7.95 14.45
C THR A 5 13.24 8.94 13.69
N LYS A 6 12.91 8.65 12.41
CA LYS A 6 12.00 9.47 11.59
C LYS A 6 10.54 9.31 12.03
N ALA A 7 10.11 8.08 12.33
CA ALA A 7 8.76 7.81 12.82
C ALA A 7 8.49 8.51 14.16
N LYS A 8 9.46 8.47 15.08
CA LYS A 8 9.37 9.14 16.40
C LYS A 8 9.25 10.67 16.32
N LYS A 9 9.78 11.30 15.27
CA LYS A 9 9.65 12.76 15.05
C LYS A 9 8.32 13.16 14.40
N LEU A 10 7.64 12.24 13.73
CA LEU A 10 6.46 12.55 12.92
C LEU A 10 5.14 12.47 13.71
N THR A 11 5.14 11.82 14.88
CA THR A 11 3.93 11.62 15.69
C THR A 11 4.11 12.16 17.11
N LYS A 12 3.22 13.03 17.59
CA LYS A 12 3.15 13.44 19.02
C LYS A 12 2.68 12.32 19.96
N LEU A 13 2.71 11.06 19.50
CA LEU A 13 2.16 9.90 20.20
C LEU A 13 3.20 9.27 21.14
N PRO A 14 2.77 8.67 22.26
CA PRO A 14 3.67 7.93 23.16
C PRO A 14 4.41 6.82 22.42
N SER A 15 5.69 6.60 22.76
CA SER A 15 6.57 5.62 22.10
C SER A 15 6.03 4.19 22.13
N LEU A 16 5.38 3.80 23.22
CA LEU A 16 4.70 2.51 23.37
C LEU A 16 3.57 2.32 22.36
N PHE A 17 2.86 3.40 22.03
CA PHE A 17 1.73 3.36 21.10
C PHE A 17 2.22 3.17 19.66
N VAL A 18 3.28 3.88 19.27
CA VAL A 18 3.94 3.71 17.96
C VAL A 18 4.52 2.30 17.83
N TRP A 19 5.14 1.77 18.88
CA TRP A 19 5.67 0.42 18.93
C TRP A 19 4.59 -0.65 18.72
N GLU A 20 3.45 -0.53 19.42
CA GLU A 20 2.36 -1.49 19.29
C GLU A 20 1.73 -1.47 17.89
N ILE A 21 1.60 -0.28 17.28
CA ILE A 21 1.14 -0.14 15.89
C ILE A 21 2.12 -0.81 14.93
N GLY A 22 3.42 -0.57 15.08
CA GLY A 22 4.45 -1.20 14.25
C GLY A 22 4.43 -2.72 14.36
N ARG A 23 4.34 -3.25 15.59
CA ARG A 23 4.28 -4.68 15.88
C ARG A 23 3.05 -5.34 15.23
N ARG A 24 1.88 -4.72 15.37
CA ARG A 24 0.64 -5.21 14.74
C ARG A 24 0.71 -5.18 13.22
N THR A 25 1.24 -4.09 12.66
CA THR A 25 1.36 -3.93 11.20
C THR A 25 2.31 -4.98 10.63
N ASN A 26 3.44 -5.24 11.28
CA ASN A 26 4.37 -6.28 10.86
C ASN A 26 3.74 -7.68 10.91
N ASN A 27 3.05 -8.01 12.00
CA ASN A 27 2.37 -9.30 12.12
C ASN A 27 1.28 -9.48 11.06
N GLN A 28 0.50 -8.44 10.78
CA GLN A 28 -0.52 -8.50 9.72
C GLN A 28 0.10 -8.64 8.33
N ALA A 29 1.17 -7.90 8.03
CA ALA A 29 1.89 -8.05 6.77
C ALA A 29 2.44 -9.47 6.58
N HIS A 30 3.04 -10.06 7.63
CA HIS A 30 3.49 -11.45 7.59
C HIS A 30 2.34 -12.44 7.40
N ALA A 31 1.21 -12.26 8.10
CA ALA A 31 0.04 -13.13 7.97
C ALA A 31 -0.54 -13.11 6.55
N GLN A 32 -0.61 -11.93 5.93
CA GLN A 32 -1.03 -11.73 4.54
C GLN A 32 -0.01 -12.18 3.50
N GLY A 33 1.20 -12.60 3.92
CA GLY A 33 2.27 -13.04 3.04
C GLY A 33 3.16 -11.90 2.51
N LEU A 34 2.70 -10.65 2.49
CA LEU A 34 3.49 -9.49 2.04
C LEU A 34 4.77 -9.29 2.83
N GLY A 35 4.75 -9.53 4.15
CA GLY A 35 5.92 -9.42 5.02
C GLY A 35 6.94 -10.55 4.85
N ARG A 36 6.63 -11.59 4.06
CA ARG A 36 7.56 -12.70 3.77
C ARG A 36 8.46 -12.42 2.56
N HIS A 37 8.13 -11.40 1.78
CA HIS A 37 8.81 -11.07 0.52
C HIS A 37 9.84 -9.97 0.71
N ASN A 38 10.88 -9.98 -0.13
CA ASN A 38 11.84 -8.88 -0.17
C ASN A 38 11.23 -7.65 -0.88
N GLN A 39 11.75 -6.45 -0.61
CA GLN A 39 11.23 -5.20 -1.18
C GLN A 39 11.09 -5.22 -2.70
N LEU A 40 12.10 -5.73 -3.41
CA LEU A 40 12.08 -5.87 -4.88
C LEU A 40 10.96 -6.81 -5.37
N GLU A 41 10.71 -7.89 -4.63
CA GLU A 41 9.63 -8.82 -4.95
C GLU A 41 8.27 -8.18 -4.71
N VAL A 42 8.10 -7.44 -3.62
CA VAL A 42 6.88 -6.68 -3.32
C VAL A 42 6.59 -5.67 -4.42
N GLU A 43 7.61 -4.96 -4.92
CA GLU A 43 7.45 -4.03 -6.04
C GLU A 43 7.11 -4.72 -7.36
N ARG A 44 7.70 -5.90 -7.62
CA ARG A 44 7.35 -6.72 -8.79
C ARG A 44 5.89 -7.16 -8.71
N LEU A 45 5.47 -7.71 -7.57
CA LEU A 45 4.09 -8.12 -7.33
C LEU A 45 3.14 -6.94 -7.51
N LEU A 46 3.46 -5.77 -6.93
CA LEU A 46 2.64 -4.57 -7.11
C LEU A 46 2.45 -4.21 -8.59
N ARG A 47 3.51 -4.23 -9.40
CA ARG A 47 3.41 -4.00 -10.85
C ARG A 47 2.51 -5.03 -11.53
N GLU A 48 2.65 -6.31 -11.19
CA GLU A 48 1.81 -7.38 -11.73
C GLU A 48 0.34 -7.21 -11.34
N TYR A 49 0.04 -6.82 -10.09
CA TYR A 49 -1.31 -6.51 -9.66
C TYR A 49 -1.91 -5.31 -10.39
N LEU A 50 -1.13 -4.24 -10.59
CA LEU A 50 -1.60 -3.05 -11.32
C LEU A 50 -1.89 -3.39 -12.78
N ASN A 51 -1.02 -4.17 -13.43
CA ASN A 51 -1.26 -4.65 -14.79
C ASN A 51 -2.51 -5.54 -14.85
N ALA A 52 -2.66 -6.50 -13.92
CA ALA A 52 -3.84 -7.36 -13.87
C ALA A 52 -5.13 -6.57 -13.66
N ILE A 53 -5.12 -5.53 -12.82
CA ILE A 53 -6.27 -4.63 -12.62
C ILE A 53 -6.54 -3.83 -13.89
N SER A 54 -5.49 -3.34 -14.57
CA SER A 54 -5.60 -2.60 -15.83
C SER A 54 -6.19 -3.48 -16.93
N ASP A 55 -5.70 -4.71 -17.08
CA ASP A 55 -6.19 -5.68 -18.08
C ASP A 55 -7.62 -6.11 -17.77
N PHE A 56 -7.92 -6.34 -16.48
CA PHE A 56 -9.26 -6.71 -16.05
C PHE A 56 -10.25 -5.57 -16.25
N LEU A 57 -9.85 -4.31 -16.05
CA LEU A 57 -10.68 -3.15 -16.35
C LEU A 57 -10.86 -2.99 -17.87
N GLY A 58 -9.75 -2.98 -18.63
CA GLY A 58 -9.74 -2.75 -20.07
C GLY A 58 -10.47 -1.45 -20.42
N ASP A 59 -11.42 -1.54 -21.35
CA ASP A 59 -12.25 -0.40 -21.76
C ASP A 59 -13.49 -0.19 -20.87
N LYS A 60 -13.67 -1.00 -19.81
CA LYS A 60 -14.83 -0.88 -18.92
C LYS A 60 -14.69 0.35 -18.02
N LYS A 61 -15.83 0.98 -17.74
CA LYS A 61 -15.89 2.11 -16.80
C LYS A 61 -15.64 1.68 -15.35
N PHE A 62 -16.08 0.48 -14.97
CA PHE A 62 -15.88 -0.11 -13.65
C PHE A 62 -15.55 -1.61 -13.73
N LEU A 63 -14.98 -2.15 -12.65
CA LEU A 63 -14.47 -3.53 -12.60
C LEU A 63 -15.54 -4.61 -12.84
N PHE A 64 -16.79 -4.38 -12.43
CA PHE A 64 -17.85 -5.39 -12.43
C PHE A 64 -19.13 -4.96 -13.19
N GLY A 65 -18.99 -4.09 -14.19
CA GLY A 65 -20.10 -3.63 -15.02
C GLY A 65 -20.11 -2.11 -15.21
N ASP A 66 -21.30 -1.56 -15.39
CA ASP A 66 -21.49 -0.14 -15.73
C ASP A 66 -21.65 0.77 -14.51
N ASP A 67 -21.85 0.19 -13.32
CA ASP A 67 -22.00 0.92 -12.07
C ASP A 67 -20.81 0.71 -11.12
N ALA A 68 -20.53 1.74 -10.32
CA ALA A 68 -19.54 1.66 -9.25
C ALA A 68 -20.02 0.68 -8.16
N CYS A 69 -19.10 -0.15 -7.69
CA CYS A 69 -19.36 -1.11 -6.62
C CYS A 69 -18.27 -1.06 -5.55
N ALA A 70 -18.49 -1.74 -4.42
CA ALA A 70 -17.54 -1.75 -3.29
C ALA A 70 -16.10 -2.14 -3.69
N ALA A 71 -15.94 -3.03 -4.66
CA ALA A 71 -14.62 -3.43 -5.14
C ALA A 71 -13.88 -2.29 -5.85
N ASN A 72 -14.59 -1.47 -6.64
CA ASN A 72 -14.01 -0.28 -7.28
C ASN A 72 -13.52 0.71 -6.21
N CYS A 73 -14.30 0.93 -5.16
CA CYS A 73 -13.90 1.79 -4.04
C CYS A 73 -12.67 1.25 -3.30
N ALA A 74 -12.61 -0.08 -3.09
CA ALA A 74 -11.48 -0.71 -2.42
C ALA A 74 -10.19 -0.57 -3.24
N VAL A 75 -10.24 -0.82 -4.55
CA VAL A 75 -9.09 -0.66 -5.45
C VAL A 75 -8.66 0.81 -5.53
N PHE A 76 -9.63 1.74 -5.68
CA PHE A 76 -9.34 3.17 -5.71
C PHE A 76 -8.66 3.66 -4.42
N ASN A 77 -9.16 3.25 -3.25
CA ASN A 77 -8.52 3.58 -1.97
C ASN A 77 -7.06 3.11 -1.91
N LYS A 78 -6.77 1.90 -2.40
CA LYS A 78 -5.39 1.38 -2.45
C LYS A 78 -4.52 2.18 -3.41
N LEU A 79 -5.03 2.54 -4.58
CA LEU A 79 -4.32 3.41 -5.53
C LEU A 79 -4.02 4.77 -4.92
N CYS A 80 -4.98 5.40 -4.24
CA CYS A 80 -4.77 6.68 -3.57
C CYS A 80 -3.66 6.61 -2.51
N GLN A 81 -3.63 5.54 -1.72
CA GLN A 81 -2.56 5.33 -0.73
C GLN A 81 -1.19 5.25 -1.41
N VAL A 82 -1.06 4.50 -2.52
CA VAL A 82 0.20 4.39 -3.26
C VAL A 82 0.62 5.72 -3.88
N MET A 83 -0.33 6.45 -4.48
CA MET A 83 -0.06 7.69 -5.21
C MET A 83 0.23 8.90 -4.32
N TRP A 84 -0.42 9.04 -3.16
CA TRP A 84 -0.30 10.23 -2.32
C TRP A 84 0.36 9.98 -0.96
N HIS A 85 0.26 8.77 -0.41
CA HIS A 85 0.73 8.49 0.95
C HIS A 85 2.03 7.68 1.00
N VAL A 86 2.53 7.17 -0.13
CA VAL A 86 3.84 6.50 -0.19
C VAL A 86 4.89 7.49 -0.74
N PRO A 87 5.71 8.11 0.13
CA PRO A 87 6.62 9.19 -0.27
C PRO A 87 7.69 8.74 -1.29
N SER A 88 8.05 7.45 -1.32
CA SER A 88 9.06 6.89 -2.22
C SER A 88 8.57 6.66 -3.65
N VAL A 89 7.26 6.54 -3.88
CA VAL A 89 6.70 6.33 -5.23
C VAL A 89 6.60 7.66 -5.98
N VAL A 90 6.27 8.75 -5.27
CA VAL A 90 6.17 10.10 -5.84
C VAL A 90 7.55 10.70 -6.15
N THR A 91 8.58 10.38 -5.36
CA THR A 91 9.95 10.89 -5.61
C THR A 91 10.70 10.16 -6.71
N ALA A 92 10.17 9.06 -7.26
CA ALA A 92 10.77 8.36 -8.41
C ALA A 92 10.53 9.07 -9.75
N LYS A 93 9.77 10.16 -9.78
CA LYS A 93 9.70 11.11 -10.90
C LYS A 93 9.70 12.55 -10.36
N ALA A 94 10.90 13.10 -10.22
CA ALA A 94 11.17 14.53 -10.33
C ALA A 94 12.41 14.70 -11.20
#